data_AF-F3BYL9-F1
#
_entry.id   AF-F3BYL9-F1
#
_cell.length_a   1.000
_cell.length_b   1.000
_cell.length_c   1.000
_cell.angle_alpha   90.00
_cell.angle_beta   90.00
_cell.angle_gamma   90.00
#
_symmetry.space_group_name_H-M   'P 1'
#
loop_
_entity.id
_entity.type
_entity.pdbx_description
1 polymer ?
#
loop_
_entity_poly.entity_id
_entity_poly.type
_entity_poly.pdbx_seq_one_letter_code
_entity_poly.pdbx_strand_id
1 'polypeptide(L)'
;NTGLPVLALGFLLTLLLRAVQGSTTVALVTTAGILSPLIATLDLSANHLALLCLAMGGGGLAMSHINDAGYWMFTKLAGLNVADGLRT
;
A
#
# COMPACT_ATOMS: atom_id res chain seq x y z
N ASN A 1 -24.67 0.25 -5.59
CA ASN A 1 -23.23 0.55 -5.62
C ASN A 1 -22.51 -0.30 -4.59
N THR A 2 -21.70 -1.26 -5.02
CA THR A 2 -21.08 -2.30 -4.18
C THR A 2 -19.81 -1.86 -3.42
N GLY A 3 -19.36 -0.61 -3.54
CA GLY A 3 -18.12 -0.12 -2.91
C GLY A 3 -16.81 -0.73 -3.45
N LEU A 4 -16.87 -1.86 -4.15
CA LEU A 4 -15.72 -2.58 -4.71
C LEU A 4 -14.78 -1.74 -5.60
N PRO A 5 -15.24 -0.82 -6.47
CA PRO A 5 -14.34 -0.04 -7.32
C PRO A 5 -13.41 0.88 -6.54
N VAL A 6 -13.89 1.52 -5.45
CA VAL A 6 -13.05 2.43 -4.65
C VAL A 6 -12.07 1.67 -3.77
N LEU A 7 -12.47 0.48 -3.27
CA LEU A 7 -11.58 -0.41 -2.52
C LEU A 7 -10.41 -0.90 -3.37
N ALA A 8 -10.70 -1.35 -4.60
CA ALA A 8 -9.68 -1.76 -5.55
C ALA A 8 -8.75 -0.60 -5.92
N LEU A 9 -9.31 0.61 -6.13
CA LEU A 9 -8.54 1.81 -6.40
C LEU A 9 -7.58 2.14 -5.26
N GLY A 10 -8.06 2.13 -4.00
CA GLY A 10 -7.23 2.40 -2.82
C GLY A 10 -6.12 1.37 -2.62
N PHE A 11 -6.43 0.08 -2.82
CA PHE A 11 -5.44 -1.00 -2.79
C PHE A 11 -4.36 -0.78 -3.87
N LEU A 12 -4.77 -0.59 -5.13
CA LEU A 12 -3.84 -0.46 -6.26
C LEU A 12 -3.01 0.81 -6.20
N LEU A 13 -3.60 1.95 -5.83
CA LEU A 13 -2.84 3.20 -5.67
C LEU A 13 -1.80 3.06 -4.56
N THR A 14 -2.19 2.52 -3.40
CA THR A 14 -1.25 2.32 -2.30
C THR A 14 -0.14 1.35 -2.69
N LEU A 15 -0.47 0.25 -3.37
CA LEU A 15 0.48 -0.74 -3.88
C LEU A 15 1.50 -0.11 -4.83
N LEU A 16 1.03 0.61 -5.84
CA LEU A 16 1.90 1.22 -6.86
C LEU A 16 2.81 2.29 -6.23
N LEU A 17 2.22 3.16 -5.42
CA LEU A 17 2.98 4.18 -4.70
C LEU A 17 3.99 3.54 -3.73
N ARG A 18 3.63 2.44 -3.06
CA ARG A 18 4.56 1.70 -2.21
C ARG A 18 5.70 1.09 -3.00
N ALA A 19 5.41 0.48 -4.15
CA ALA A 19 6.38 -0.13 -5.04
C ALA A 19 7.38 0.88 -5.60
N VAL A 20 7.02 2.16 -5.72
CA VAL A 20 7.95 3.23 -6.15
C VAL A 20 8.71 3.84 -4.97
N GLN A 21 7.99 4.16 -3.89
CA GLN A 21 8.52 5.01 -2.80
C GLN A 21 9.20 4.24 -1.68
N GLY A 22 8.88 2.96 -1.49
CA GLY A 22 9.52 2.14 -0.45
C GLY A 22 9.00 2.33 1.00
N SER A 23 8.10 3.28 1.27
CA SER A 23 7.53 3.48 2.61
C SER A 23 6.02 3.28 2.63
N THR A 24 5.56 2.39 3.52
CA THR A 24 4.13 2.09 3.69
C THR A 24 3.37 3.31 4.21
N THR A 25 3.93 4.02 5.19
CA THR A 25 3.29 5.22 5.77
C THR A 25 3.17 6.34 4.74
N VAL A 26 4.22 6.59 3.95
CA VAL A 26 4.19 7.63 2.91
C VAL A 26 3.19 7.26 1.82
N ALA A 27 3.18 6.00 1.37
CA ALA A 27 2.21 5.52 0.39
C ALA A 27 0.75 5.67 0.86
N LEU A 28 0.48 5.35 2.12
CA LEU A 28 -0.85 5.49 2.71
C LEU A 28 -1.30 6.96 2.78
N VAL A 29 -0.46 7.86 3.30
CA VAL A 29 -0.80 9.28 3.42
C VAL A 29 -0.98 9.92 2.04
N THR A 30 -0.11 9.60 1.08
CA THR A 30 -0.24 10.08 -0.30
C THR A 30 -1.53 9.58 -0.94
N THR A 31 -1.84 8.29 -0.82
CA THR A 31 -3.09 7.72 -1.37
C THR A 31 -4.33 8.33 -0.70
N ALA A 32 -4.31 8.53 0.61
CA ALA A 32 -5.39 9.20 1.33
C ALA A 32 -5.60 10.64 0.84
N GLY A 33 -4.51 11.38 0.60
CA GLY A 33 -4.57 12.72 0.01
C GLY A 33 -5.20 12.74 -1.39
N ILE A 34 -4.85 11.76 -2.23
CA ILE A 34 -5.40 11.61 -3.59
C ILE A 34 -6.90 11.26 -3.55
N LEU A 35 -7.31 10.37 -2.64
CA LEU A 35 -8.69 9.88 -2.56
C LEU A 35 -9.64 10.80 -1.78
N SER A 36 -9.11 11.72 -0.96
CA SER A 36 -9.89 12.65 -0.14
C SER A 36 -11.06 13.34 -0.88
N PRO A 37 -10.86 14.01 -2.04
CA PRO A 37 -11.96 14.65 -2.76
C PRO A 37 -12.99 13.65 -3.31
N LEU A 38 -12.55 12.45 -3.69
CA LEU A 38 -13.45 11.39 -4.18
C LEU A 38 -14.34 10.87 -3.04
N ILE A 39 -13.75 10.57 -1.89
CA ILE A 39 -14.46 10.09 -0.69
C ILE A 39 -15.54 11.09 -0.27
N ALA A 40 -15.25 12.40 -0.32
CA ALA A 40 -16.20 13.45 0.03
C ALA A 40 -17.47 13.47 -0.86
N THR A 41 -17.39 12.93 -2.07
CA THR A 41 -18.53 12.88 -3.01
C THR A 41 -19.32 11.56 -2.96
N LEU A 42 -18.73 10.50 -2.38
CA LEU A 42 -19.28 9.15 -2.41
C LEU A 42 -20.20 8.82 -1.22
N ASP A 43 -20.35 9.75 -0.26
CA ASP A 43 -21.16 9.59 0.97
C ASP A 43 -20.96 8.22 1.65
N LEU A 44 -19.68 7.85 1.84
CA LEU A 44 -19.31 6.54 2.37
C LEU A 44 -19.61 6.45 3.86
N SER A 45 -20.32 5.39 4.27
CA SER A 45 -20.49 5.09 5.71
C SER A 45 -19.16 4.72 6.38
N ALA A 46 -19.12 4.79 7.71
CA ALA A 46 -17.94 4.44 8.51
C ALA A 46 -17.38 3.04 8.20
N ASN A 47 -18.25 2.06 7.94
CA ASN A 47 -17.83 0.70 7.58
C ASN A 47 -17.14 0.65 6.21
N HIS A 48 -17.62 1.42 5.23
CA HIS A 48 -16.98 1.50 3.92
C HIS A 48 -15.61 2.18 4.00
N LEU A 49 -15.48 3.22 4.83
CA LEU A 49 -14.20 3.87 5.10
C LEU A 49 -13.22 2.92 5.79
N ALA A 50 -13.67 2.14 6.77
CA ALA A 50 -12.84 1.15 7.43
C ALA A 50 -12.33 0.09 6.44
N LEU A 51 -13.21 -0.41 5.56
CA LEU A 51 -12.82 -1.34 4.49
C LEU A 51 -11.83 -0.71 3.51
N LEU A 52 -11.98 0.57 3.17
CA LEU A 52 -11.04 1.29 2.30
C LEU A 52 -9.67 1.42 2.95
N CYS A 53 -9.62 1.78 4.24
CA CYS A 53 -8.37 1.83 5.00
C CYS A 53 -7.70 0.45 5.06
N LEU A 54 -8.46 -0.63 5.25
CA LEU A 54 -7.93 -2.00 5.24
C LEU A 54 -7.40 -2.39 3.86
N ALA A 55 -8.12 -2.04 2.79
CA ALA A 55 -7.68 -2.29 1.42
C ALA A 55 -6.39 -1.53 1.10
N MET A 56 -6.30 -0.26 1.47
CA MET A 56 -5.07 0.54 1.35
C MET A 56 -3.91 -0.08 2.15
N GLY A 57 -4.17 -0.46 3.41
CA GLY A 57 -3.21 -1.14 4.27
C GLY A 57 -2.67 -2.42 3.63
N GLY A 58 -3.54 -3.26 3.08
CA GLY A 58 -3.17 -4.46 2.34
C GLY A 58 -2.28 -4.17 1.13
N GLY A 59 -2.59 -3.12 0.35
CA GLY A 59 -1.76 -2.68 -0.77
C GLY A 59 -0.37 -2.21 -0.33
N GLY A 60 -0.27 -1.58 0.83
CA GLY A 60 0.99 -1.09 1.40
C GLY A 60 1.93 -2.16 1.99
N LEU A 61 1.49 -3.42 2.08
CA LEU A 61 2.28 -4.56 2.56
C LEU A 61 2.91 -5.39 1.45
N ALA A 62 2.52 -5.16 0.20
CA ALA A 62 3.01 -5.92 -0.95
C ALA A 62 4.18 -5.21 -1.64
N MET A 63 4.95 -5.97 -2.43
CA MET A 63 6.09 -5.49 -3.22
C MET A 63 7.25 -4.92 -2.39
N SER A 64 7.70 -5.64 -1.36
CA SER A 64 8.95 -5.31 -0.64
C SER A 64 10.17 -5.56 -1.53
N HIS A 65 10.65 -4.49 -2.17
CA HIS A 65 11.82 -4.50 -3.06
C HIS A 65 13.01 -3.78 -2.39
N ILE A 66 14.09 -3.53 -3.14
CA ILE A 66 15.30 -2.83 -2.70
C ILE A 66 15.01 -1.41 -2.15
N ASN A 67 13.84 -0.83 -2.45
CA ASN A 67 13.42 0.45 -1.89
C ASN A 67 12.77 0.33 -0.50
N ASP A 68 12.56 -0.89 0.00
CA ASP A 68 11.90 -1.17 1.28
C ASP A 68 12.92 -1.42 2.39
N ALA A 69 12.76 -0.74 3.53
CA ALA A 69 13.54 -1.03 4.74
C ALA A 69 13.36 -2.48 5.23
N GLY A 70 12.16 -3.06 5.05
CA GLY A 70 11.86 -4.45 5.40
C GLY A 70 12.70 -5.45 4.60
N TYR A 71 12.89 -5.20 3.31
CA TYR A 71 13.75 -6.02 2.44
C TYR A 71 15.20 -6.03 2.94
N TRP A 72 15.73 -4.86 3.31
CA TRP A 72 17.10 -4.75 3.84
C TRP A 72 17.26 -5.38 5.21
N MET A 73 16.23 -5.31 6.06
CA MET A 73 16.25 -5.99 7.35
C MET A 73 16.27 -7.51 7.16
N PHE A 74 15.40 -8.05 6.29
CA PHE A 74 15.34 -9.48 5.99
C PHE A 74 16.64 -10.00 5.38
N THR A 75 17.15 -9.37 4.32
CA THR A 75 18.38 -9.81 3.64
C THR A 75 19.59 -9.81 4.57
N LYS A 76 19.73 -8.80 5.45
CA LYS A 76 20.80 -8.76 6.45
C LYS A 76 20.67 -9.85 7.51
N LEU A 77 19.47 -10.09 8.03
CA LEU A 77 19.24 -11.13 9.04
C LEU A 77 19.42 -12.54 8.46
N ALA A 78 19.05 -12.74 7.20
CA ALA A 78 19.21 -14.01 6.49
C ALA A 78 20.62 -14.21 5.90
N GLY A 79 21.51 -13.21 5.97
CA GLY A 79 22.85 -13.27 5.37
C GLY A 79 22.84 -13.33 3.84
N LEU A 80 21.76 -12.90 3.20
CA LEU A 80 21.57 -12.94 1.75
C LEU A 80 22.18 -11.71 1.08
N ASN A 81 22.77 -11.90 -0.10
CA ASN A 81 23.06 -10.77 -0.99
C ASN A 81 21.77 -10.27 -1.66
N VAL A 82 21.84 -9.12 -2.34
CA VAL A 82 20.68 -8.49 -2.99
C VAL A 82 20.07 -9.39 -4.08
N ALA A 83 20.90 -10.06 -4.88
CA ALA A 83 20.40 -10.92 -5.96
C ALA A 83 19.62 -12.13 -5.41
N ASP A 84 20.05 -12.67 -4.28
CA ASP A 84 19.39 -13.80 -3.63
C ASP A 84 18.12 -13.35 -2.88
N GLY A 85 18.14 -12.18 -2.23
CA GLY A 85 16.96 -11.59 -1.62
C GLY A 85 15.87 -11.20 -2.62
N LEU A 86 16.21 -10.86 -3.86
CA LEU A 86 15.24 -10.56 -4.92
C LEU A 86 14.62 -11.81 -5.56
N ARG A 87 15.23 -12.99 -5.35
CA ARG A 87 14.73 -14.27 -5.86
C ARG A 87 13.74 -14.95 -4.91
N THR A 88 13.72 -14.52 -3.65
CA THR A 88 12.84 -15.02 -2.59
C THR A 88 11.60 -14.15 -2.46
#